data_AF-A0A4R3ACI4-F1
#
_entry.id   AF-A0A4R3ACI4-F1
#
_cell.length_a   1.000
_cell.length_b   1.000
_cell.length_c   1.000
_cell.angle_alpha   90.00
_cell.angle_beta   90.00
_cell.angle_gamma   90.00
#
_symmetry.space_group_name_H-M   'P 1'
#
loop_
_entity.id
_entity.type
_entity.pdbx_description
1 polymer ?
#
loop_
_entity_poly.entity_id
_entity_poly.type
_entity_poly.pdbx_seq_one_letter_code
_entity_poly.pdbx_strand_id
1 'polypeptide(L)'
;MISNLRYLIILVFISSCGIMHNVPLSQKPNSFDKPNISNSFVDQNGNFYPDNWRKTYGSPPSNGKRDAYSLMKIAADKGITDELTGFEVKKLREFKERVKTKKRVFVFVHGFNANNEEVNESYGYIQKLIKVNAKDDEIVRFYWDGLWTSNPFAGAKIWFTATSFSQMAGEFGLRRVLNTISNKDVYIISHSRGASVVLSALAEPHFNEKFVKDIKEIHNVDVENAKELLENKNRITCIMLAPAIGLADFKSQEAGNDSFCTISPQVKKMHITINNTDKMLKKFFGFFADKFNPTDLGYKDNVYNELVKQYTCFDKTDFSGMESHAFNSYIRSPKFKTMLKANGIALAK
;
A
#
# COMPACT_ATOMS: atom_id res chain seq x y z
N MET A 1 29.86 31.83 8.83
CA MET A 1 29.68 30.49 8.21
C MET A 1 29.25 29.40 9.20
N ILE A 2 29.70 29.43 10.47
CA ILE A 2 29.35 28.41 11.49
C ILE A 2 27.91 28.53 12.05
N SER A 3 27.31 29.74 12.10
CA SER A 3 25.95 29.91 12.64
C SER A 3 24.85 29.39 11.71
N ASN A 4 24.98 29.55 10.39
CA ASN A 4 24.01 29.04 9.41
C ASN A 4 23.96 27.51 9.39
N LEU A 5 25.08 26.83 9.67
CA LEU A 5 25.12 25.38 9.80
C LEU A 5 24.41 24.89 11.08
N ARG A 6 24.51 25.65 12.19
CA ARG A 6 23.76 25.36 13.43
C ARG A 6 22.25 25.52 13.25
N TYR A 7 21.79 26.57 12.56
CA TYR A 7 20.36 26.75 12.26
C TYR A 7 19.82 25.68 11.30
N LEU A 8 20.62 25.24 10.31
CA LEU A 8 20.28 24.13 9.42
C LEU A 8 20.17 22.79 10.18
N ILE A 9 21.12 22.52 11.09
CA ILE A 9 21.09 21.33 11.95
C ILE A 9 19.87 21.35 12.89
N ILE A 10 19.56 22.51 13.49
CA ILE A 10 18.38 22.67 14.35
C ILE A 10 17.09 22.46 13.54
N LEU A 11 16.99 22.96 12.30
CA LEU A 11 15.86 22.68 11.39
C LEU A 11 15.72 21.19 11.06
N VAL A 12 16.84 20.48 10.85
CA VAL A 12 16.86 19.03 10.61
C VAL A 12 16.39 18.25 11.86
N PHE A 13 16.79 18.66 13.07
CA PHE A 13 16.35 18.00 14.31
C PHE A 13 14.89 18.30 14.65
N ILE A 14 14.40 19.52 14.43
CA ILE A 14 12.98 19.89 14.65
C ILE A 14 12.07 19.20 13.61
N SER A 15 12.57 18.88 12.42
CA SER A 15 11.81 18.13 11.40
C SER A 15 11.58 16.64 11.73
N SER A 16 12.26 16.10 12.77
CA SER A 16 12.10 14.70 13.19
C SER A 16 11.01 14.49 14.23
N CYS A 17 10.63 15.53 14.97
CA CYS A 17 9.50 15.50 15.88
C CYS A 17 8.20 15.68 15.07
N GLY A 18 7.30 14.70 15.16
CA GLY A 18 5.97 14.78 14.52
C GLY A 18 5.80 13.95 13.25
N ILE A 19 6.77 13.09 12.89
CA ILE A 19 6.50 11.94 12.02
C ILE A 19 6.03 10.80 12.92
N MET A 20 4.86 10.27 12.63
CA MET A 20 4.20 9.25 13.43
C MET A 20 3.95 8.00 12.59
N HIS A 21 4.07 6.84 13.22
CA HIS A 21 3.67 5.58 12.62
C HIS A 21 2.14 5.51 12.52
N ASN A 22 1.63 4.99 11.41
CA ASN A 22 0.22 4.69 11.26
C ASN A 22 -0.05 3.34 11.92
N VAL A 23 -0.43 3.37 13.19
CA VAL A 23 -0.73 2.17 13.99
C VAL A 23 -2.22 2.06 14.31
N PRO A 24 -2.74 0.86 14.59
CA PRO A 24 -4.15 0.71 14.84
C PRO A 24 -4.62 1.43 16.11
N LEU A 25 -5.79 2.08 16.05
CA LEU A 25 -6.47 2.60 17.25
C LEU A 25 -7.12 1.48 18.07
N SER A 26 -7.59 0.44 17.38
CA SER A 26 -8.23 -0.73 17.99
C SER A 26 -7.20 -1.68 18.60
N GLN A 27 -7.59 -2.33 19.70
CA GLN A 27 -6.86 -3.49 20.23
C GLN A 27 -7.13 -4.78 19.45
N LYS A 28 -8.12 -4.81 18.55
CA LYS A 28 -8.39 -5.93 17.64
C LYS A 28 -8.39 -5.42 16.20
N PRO A 29 -7.22 -5.14 15.63
CA PRO A 29 -7.13 -4.41 14.36
C PRO A 29 -7.35 -5.30 13.14
N ASN A 30 -7.08 -6.60 13.27
CA ASN A 30 -7.39 -7.61 12.27
C ASN A 30 -8.73 -8.28 12.61
N SER A 31 -9.83 -7.56 12.34
CA SER A 31 -11.20 -7.91 12.74
C SER A 31 -12.12 -8.24 11.56
N PHE A 32 -13.23 -8.90 11.88
CA PHE A 32 -14.33 -9.17 10.96
C PHE A 32 -15.58 -8.43 11.42
N ASP A 33 -15.88 -7.31 10.77
CA ASP A 33 -17.03 -6.49 11.13
C ASP A 33 -18.25 -6.90 10.29
N LYS A 34 -19.43 -6.74 10.87
CA LYS A 34 -20.69 -7.03 10.19
C LYS A 34 -21.06 -5.91 9.20
N PRO A 35 -21.72 -6.23 8.06
CA PRO A 35 -22.10 -7.58 7.66
C PRO A 35 -21.00 -8.33 6.86
N ASN A 36 -20.07 -7.63 6.20
CA ASN A 36 -19.11 -8.23 5.27
C ASN A 36 -17.81 -7.41 5.12
N ILE A 37 -17.24 -6.94 6.25
CA ILE A 37 -15.98 -6.21 6.27
C ILE A 37 -14.90 -7.04 6.98
N SER A 38 -13.72 -7.09 6.38
CA SER A 38 -12.50 -7.65 6.95
C SER A 38 -11.46 -6.54 7.05
N ASN A 39 -11.05 -6.18 8.26
CA ASN A 39 -9.96 -5.23 8.46
C ASN A 39 -8.64 -6.02 8.49
N SER A 40 -7.65 -5.55 7.74
CA SER A 40 -6.31 -6.12 7.71
C SER A 40 -5.30 -5.01 7.97
N PHE A 41 -4.68 -5.02 9.14
CA PHE A 41 -3.73 -4.00 9.56
C PHE A 41 -2.35 -4.63 9.74
N VAL A 42 -1.39 -4.11 8.99
CA VAL A 42 0.01 -4.54 9.03
C VAL A 42 0.94 -3.40 9.41
N ASP A 43 2.08 -3.74 10.01
CA ASP A 43 3.16 -2.78 10.28
C ASP A 43 3.98 -2.47 9.02
N GLN A 44 5.05 -1.69 9.19
CA GLN A 44 5.96 -1.30 8.10
C GLN A 44 6.63 -2.48 7.37
N ASN A 45 6.69 -3.66 7.99
CA ASN A 45 7.27 -4.87 7.42
C ASN A 45 6.21 -5.85 6.90
N GLY A 46 4.93 -5.46 6.92
CA GLY A 46 3.83 -6.32 6.49
C GLY A 46 3.37 -7.34 7.54
N ASN A 47 3.86 -7.27 8.78
CA ASN A 47 3.42 -8.17 9.85
C ASN A 47 2.05 -7.74 10.40
N PHE A 48 1.14 -8.69 10.61
CA PHE A 48 -0.21 -8.43 11.09
C PHE A 48 -0.21 -8.08 12.58
N TYR A 49 -0.85 -6.96 12.96
CA TYR A 49 -1.00 -6.59 14.36
C TYR A 49 -1.88 -7.60 15.13
N PRO A 50 -1.38 -8.21 16.23
CA PRO A 50 -2.15 -9.14 17.04
C PRO A 50 -3.24 -8.46 17.88
N ASP A 51 -4.15 -9.27 18.43
CA ASP A 51 -5.11 -8.79 19.42
C ASP A 51 -4.37 -8.33 20.69
N ASN A 52 -4.77 -7.20 21.25
CA ASN A 52 -4.13 -6.49 22.35
C ASN A 52 -2.66 -6.12 22.10
N TRP A 53 -2.28 -5.87 20.84
CA TRP A 53 -0.90 -5.63 20.42
C TRP A 53 -0.16 -4.60 21.27
N ARG A 54 -0.82 -3.50 21.70
CA ARG A 54 -0.12 -2.42 22.41
C ARG A 54 0.46 -2.87 23.75
N LYS A 55 -0.15 -3.86 24.41
CA LYS A 55 0.37 -4.44 25.67
C LYS A 55 1.68 -5.20 25.44
N THR A 56 1.75 -5.95 24.35
CA THR A 56 2.90 -6.83 24.05
C THR A 56 3.99 -6.11 23.27
N TYR A 57 3.62 -5.26 22.31
CA TYR A 57 4.53 -4.62 21.37
C TYR A 57 4.80 -3.15 21.68
N GLY A 58 4.10 -2.57 22.66
CA GLY A 58 4.32 -1.18 23.08
C GLY A 58 3.75 -0.17 22.09
N SER A 59 4.25 1.08 22.16
CA SER A 59 3.88 2.15 21.22
C SER A 59 5.11 2.54 20.40
N PRO A 60 4.95 2.78 19.08
CA PRO A 60 6.06 3.23 18.26
C PRO A 60 6.55 4.62 18.69
N PRO A 61 7.83 4.95 18.49
CA PRO A 61 8.36 6.26 18.79
C PRO A 61 7.85 7.33 17.82
N SER A 62 7.66 8.55 18.31
CA SER A 62 7.16 9.71 17.54
C SER A 62 8.23 10.41 16.69
N ASN A 63 9.13 9.63 16.09
CA ASN A 63 10.25 10.13 15.28
C ASN A 63 10.31 9.52 13.87
N GLY A 64 9.41 8.58 13.55
CA GLY A 64 9.34 7.90 12.25
C GLY A 64 10.64 7.21 11.83
N LYS A 65 11.48 6.81 12.80
CA LYS A 65 12.73 6.11 12.52
C LYS A 65 12.42 4.69 12.06
N ARG A 66 12.96 4.33 10.89
CA ARG A 66 12.75 3.02 10.23
C ARG A 66 13.12 1.84 11.12
N ASP A 67 14.25 1.94 11.79
CA ASP A 67 14.87 0.91 12.61
C ASP A 67 14.26 0.80 14.01
N ALA A 68 13.39 1.73 14.40
CA ALA A 68 13.00 1.89 15.78
C ALA A 68 11.80 1.04 16.19
N TYR A 69 10.96 0.60 15.24
CA TYR A 69 9.75 -0.16 15.58
C TYR A 69 9.29 -1.09 14.44
N SER A 70 9.18 -2.39 14.73
CA SER A 70 8.41 -3.34 13.93
C SER A 70 8.00 -4.52 14.81
N LEU A 71 6.88 -5.16 14.51
CA LEU A 71 6.35 -6.29 15.26
C LEU A 71 7.34 -7.46 15.28
N MET A 72 7.92 -7.82 14.13
CA MET A 72 8.86 -8.95 14.04
C MET A 72 10.12 -8.73 14.89
N LYS A 73 10.73 -7.54 14.82
CA LYS A 73 11.85 -7.16 15.70
C LYS A 73 11.52 -7.37 17.18
N ILE A 74 10.40 -6.81 17.63
CA ILE A 74 10.00 -6.87 19.04
C ILE A 74 9.64 -8.31 19.44
N ALA A 75 9.05 -9.09 18.53
CA ALA A 75 8.75 -10.49 18.78
C ALA A 75 10.03 -11.32 18.93
N ALA A 76 11.03 -11.09 18.07
CA ALA A 76 12.33 -11.74 18.15
C ALA A 76 13.06 -11.37 19.45
N ASP A 77 13.13 -10.08 19.79
CA ASP A 77 13.77 -9.59 21.02
C ASP A 77 13.14 -10.18 22.30
N LYS A 78 11.85 -10.51 22.24
CA LYS A 78 11.09 -11.09 23.36
C LYS A 78 10.96 -12.61 23.32
N GLY A 79 11.46 -13.28 22.27
CA GLY A 79 11.30 -14.73 22.10
C GLY A 79 9.86 -15.20 21.84
N ILE A 80 9.02 -14.37 21.22
CA ILE A 80 7.59 -14.64 20.95
C ILE A 80 7.25 -14.66 19.45
N THR A 81 8.23 -14.92 18.59
CA THR A 81 8.04 -14.99 17.12
C THR A 81 6.96 -16.01 16.73
N ASP A 82 6.88 -17.14 17.42
CA ASP A 82 5.87 -18.17 17.18
C ASP A 82 4.44 -17.69 17.52
N GLU A 83 4.29 -16.82 18.51
CA GLU A 83 2.99 -16.22 18.83
C GLU A 83 2.54 -15.25 17.73
N LEU A 84 3.45 -14.40 17.24
CA LEU A 84 3.16 -13.45 16.15
C LEU A 84 2.78 -14.19 14.87
N THR A 85 3.59 -15.17 14.47
CA THR A 85 3.34 -15.98 13.26
C THR A 85 2.10 -16.87 13.41
N GLY A 86 1.89 -17.46 14.59
CA GLY A 86 0.69 -18.25 14.91
C GLY A 86 -0.59 -17.43 14.84
N PHE A 87 -0.55 -16.16 15.30
CA PHE A 87 -1.66 -15.23 15.14
C PHE A 87 -1.98 -14.98 13.66
N GLU A 88 -0.96 -14.68 12.85
CA GLU A 88 -1.13 -14.46 11.40
C GLU A 88 -1.77 -15.67 10.71
N VAL A 89 -1.21 -16.87 10.93
CA VAL A 89 -1.75 -18.13 10.35
C VAL A 89 -3.21 -18.33 10.74
N LYS A 90 -3.55 -18.10 12.01
CA LYS A 90 -4.93 -18.19 12.50
C LYS A 90 -5.83 -17.19 11.78
N LYS A 91 -5.44 -15.92 11.68
CA LYS A 91 -6.25 -14.87 11.05
C LYS A 91 -6.45 -15.08 9.55
N LEU A 92 -5.41 -15.47 8.84
CA LEU A 92 -5.50 -15.79 7.41
C LEU A 92 -6.42 -17.01 7.17
N ARG A 93 -6.41 -18.01 8.06
CA ARG A 93 -7.35 -19.13 8.00
C ARG A 93 -8.79 -18.70 8.27
N GLU A 94 -9.03 -17.86 9.27
CA GLU A 94 -10.36 -17.31 9.55
C GLU A 94 -10.89 -16.49 8.37
N PHE A 95 -10.03 -15.67 7.75
CA PHE A 95 -10.39 -14.90 6.56
C PHE A 95 -10.69 -15.81 5.36
N LYS A 96 -9.89 -16.86 5.13
CA LYS A 96 -10.14 -17.87 4.08
C LYS A 96 -11.54 -18.48 4.19
N GLU A 97 -11.94 -18.91 5.39
CA GLU A 97 -13.28 -19.48 5.59
C GLU A 97 -14.39 -18.44 5.38
N ARG A 98 -14.16 -17.19 5.80
CA ARG A 98 -15.11 -16.09 5.60
C ARG A 98 -15.34 -15.76 4.12
N VAL A 99 -14.28 -15.77 3.29
CA VAL A 99 -14.39 -15.46 1.85
C VAL A 99 -14.81 -16.63 0.98
N LYS A 100 -14.83 -17.86 1.55
CA LYS A 100 -15.12 -19.10 0.83
C LYS A 100 -16.43 -19.05 0.04
N THR A 101 -17.49 -18.54 0.66
CA THR A 101 -18.85 -18.47 0.08
C THR A 101 -19.09 -17.21 -0.74
N LYS A 102 -18.11 -16.31 -0.84
CA LYS A 102 -18.22 -15.06 -1.57
C LYS A 102 -17.99 -15.30 -3.07
N LYS A 103 -18.42 -14.36 -3.88
CA LYS A 103 -18.16 -14.29 -5.33
C LYS A 103 -17.13 -13.21 -5.63
N ARG A 104 -17.23 -12.06 -4.95
CA ARG A 104 -16.37 -10.90 -5.18
C ARG A 104 -15.69 -10.44 -3.89
N VAL A 105 -14.46 -9.96 -4.03
CA VAL A 105 -13.72 -9.33 -2.92
C VAL A 105 -13.26 -7.95 -3.36
N PHE A 106 -13.65 -6.92 -2.62
CA PHE A 106 -13.20 -5.54 -2.83
C PHE A 106 -12.12 -5.21 -1.80
N VAL A 107 -10.90 -4.93 -2.25
CA VAL A 107 -9.77 -4.56 -1.39
C VAL A 107 -9.52 -3.07 -1.54
N PHE A 108 -9.51 -2.33 -0.43
CA PHE A 108 -9.14 -0.91 -0.43
C PHE A 108 -7.76 -0.73 0.20
N VAL A 109 -6.89 0.03 -0.46
CA VAL A 109 -5.49 0.25 -0.06
C VAL A 109 -5.18 1.73 -0.07
N HIS A 110 -4.78 2.29 1.07
CA HIS A 110 -4.53 3.73 1.19
C HIS A 110 -3.10 4.11 0.75
N GLY A 111 -2.87 5.41 0.54
CA GLY A 111 -1.54 5.97 0.26
C GLY A 111 -0.72 6.23 1.52
N PHE A 112 0.50 6.77 1.33
CA PHE A 112 1.32 7.24 2.44
C PHE A 112 0.77 8.56 3.01
N ASN A 113 1.23 8.96 4.20
CA ASN A 113 0.84 10.22 4.85
C ASN A 113 -0.67 10.42 5.00
N ALA A 114 -1.35 9.37 5.45
CA ALA A 114 -2.77 9.40 5.79
C ALA A 114 -2.95 8.80 7.19
N ASN A 115 -3.74 9.46 8.02
CA ASN A 115 -4.10 8.93 9.33
C ASN A 115 -5.33 8.00 9.25
N ASN A 116 -5.59 7.23 10.31
CA ASN A 116 -6.69 6.28 10.36
C ASN A 116 -8.08 6.90 10.10
N GLU A 117 -8.31 8.15 10.52
CA GLU A 117 -9.59 8.83 10.34
C GLU A 117 -9.83 9.13 8.85
N GLU A 118 -8.86 9.75 8.19
CA GLU A 118 -8.90 10.06 6.75
C GLU A 118 -9.05 8.80 5.89
N VAL A 119 -8.34 7.73 6.25
CA VAL A 119 -8.43 6.43 5.57
C VAL A 119 -9.82 5.83 5.75
N ASN A 120 -10.37 5.84 6.97
CA ASN A 120 -11.70 5.31 7.27
C ASN A 120 -12.80 6.10 6.56
N GLU A 121 -12.67 7.43 6.46
CA GLU A 121 -13.61 8.25 5.69
C GLU A 121 -13.59 7.84 4.21
N SER A 122 -12.40 7.74 3.61
CA SER A 122 -12.22 7.36 2.21
C SER A 122 -12.79 5.97 1.92
N TYR A 123 -12.46 4.97 2.74
CA TYR A 123 -12.98 3.61 2.61
C TYR A 123 -14.50 3.55 2.81
N GLY A 124 -15.01 4.29 3.79
CA GLY A 124 -16.44 4.41 4.05
C GLY A 124 -17.19 5.02 2.87
N TYR A 125 -16.60 6.02 2.20
CA TYR A 125 -17.16 6.63 1.00
C TYR A 125 -17.22 5.63 -0.16
N ILE A 126 -16.11 4.94 -0.47
CA ILE A 126 -16.07 3.95 -1.55
C ILE A 126 -17.11 2.86 -1.29
N GLN A 127 -17.16 2.33 -0.07
CA GLN A 127 -18.13 1.31 0.34
C GLN A 127 -19.57 1.74 0.11
N LYS A 128 -19.92 3.00 0.41
CA LYS A 128 -21.28 3.53 0.17
C LYS A 128 -21.57 3.74 -1.32
N LEU A 129 -20.54 4.00 -2.11
CA LEU A 129 -20.68 4.28 -3.54
C LEU A 129 -20.88 3.00 -4.37
N ILE A 130 -20.23 1.89 -4.01
CA ILE A 130 -20.32 0.63 -4.76
C ILE A 130 -21.53 -0.22 -4.32
N LYS A 131 -22.14 -0.93 -5.28
CA LYS A 131 -23.24 -1.85 -4.97
C LYS A 131 -22.70 -3.17 -4.44
N VAL A 132 -22.77 -3.30 -3.12
CA VAL A 132 -22.32 -4.48 -2.38
C VAL A 132 -23.51 -5.32 -1.93
N ASN A 133 -23.45 -6.62 -2.19
CA ASN A 133 -24.32 -7.62 -1.61
C ASN A 133 -23.56 -8.32 -0.49
N ALA A 134 -23.95 -8.10 0.76
CA ALA A 134 -23.24 -8.66 1.92
C ALA A 134 -23.16 -10.19 1.93
N LYS A 135 -24.05 -10.90 1.24
CA LYS A 135 -23.97 -12.36 1.09
C LYS A 135 -22.89 -12.78 0.10
N ASP A 136 -22.84 -12.11 -1.05
CA ASP A 136 -21.98 -12.48 -2.18
C ASP A 136 -20.62 -11.76 -2.17
N ASP A 137 -20.45 -10.68 -1.42
CA ASP A 137 -19.26 -9.83 -1.47
C ASP A 137 -18.58 -9.73 -0.11
N GLU A 138 -17.27 -9.51 -0.12
CA GLU A 138 -16.48 -9.10 1.05
C GLU A 138 -15.71 -7.82 0.75
N ILE A 139 -15.64 -6.91 1.72
CA ILE A 139 -14.79 -5.72 1.67
C ILE A 139 -13.59 -5.93 2.59
N VAL A 140 -12.39 -5.90 2.02
CA VAL A 140 -11.14 -5.87 2.76
C VAL A 140 -10.66 -4.42 2.86
N ARG A 141 -10.53 -3.92 4.09
CA ARG A 141 -9.87 -2.63 4.36
C ARG A 141 -8.43 -2.92 4.75
N PHE A 142 -7.50 -2.64 3.86
CA PHE A 142 -6.08 -2.97 4.04
C PHE A 142 -5.31 -1.72 4.48
N TYR A 143 -4.86 -1.75 5.73
CA TYR A 143 -4.11 -0.68 6.38
C TYR A 143 -2.65 -1.08 6.50
N TRP A 144 -1.76 -0.14 6.18
CA TRP A 144 -0.33 -0.32 6.31
C TRP A 144 0.32 0.91 6.92
N ASP A 145 1.54 0.74 7.42
CA ASP A 145 2.30 1.84 8.01
C ASP A 145 2.93 2.73 6.92
N GLY A 146 2.12 3.60 6.35
CA GLY A 146 2.56 4.62 5.38
C GLY A 146 3.20 5.84 6.02
N LEU A 147 3.39 5.83 7.35
CA LEU A 147 3.68 6.99 8.20
C LEU A 147 2.68 8.14 8.00
N TRP A 148 2.65 9.08 8.94
CA TRP A 148 1.95 10.34 8.74
C TRP A 148 2.60 11.48 9.51
N THR A 149 2.36 12.71 9.06
CA THR A 149 2.76 13.91 9.77
C THR A 149 1.78 15.05 9.53
N SER A 150 1.64 15.91 10.53
CA SER A 150 1.01 17.22 10.40
C SER A 150 1.99 18.29 9.89
N ASN A 151 3.29 17.99 9.78
CA ASN A 151 4.32 18.94 9.36
C ASN A 151 4.54 18.91 7.83
N PRO A 152 4.18 19.96 7.09
CA PRO A 152 4.32 20.00 5.63
C PRO A 152 5.78 19.94 5.14
N PHE A 153 6.76 20.22 6.01
CA PHE A 153 8.19 20.17 5.69
C PHE A 153 8.81 18.77 5.88
N ALA A 154 8.12 17.84 6.55
CA ALA A 154 8.60 16.47 6.78
C ALA A 154 8.25 15.49 5.64
N GLY A 155 7.46 15.92 4.64
CA GLY A 155 6.93 15.05 3.59
C GLY A 155 7.97 14.35 2.73
N ALA A 156 9.11 15.00 2.43
CA ALA A 156 10.19 14.39 1.66
C ALA A 156 10.91 13.27 2.42
N LYS A 157 11.06 13.40 3.74
CA LYS A 157 11.69 12.37 4.58
C LYS A 157 10.77 11.15 4.74
N ILE A 158 9.48 11.39 4.91
CA ILE A 158 8.45 10.33 4.95
C ILE A 158 8.46 9.56 3.64
N TRP A 159 8.54 10.25 2.51
CA TRP A 159 8.53 9.63 1.18
C TRP A 159 9.59 8.53 1.04
N PHE A 160 10.85 8.83 1.36
CA PHE A 160 11.92 7.84 1.27
C PHE A 160 11.67 6.63 2.16
N THR A 161 11.07 6.84 3.33
CA THR A 161 10.78 5.76 4.29
C THR A 161 9.61 4.90 3.84
N ALA A 162 8.52 5.54 3.44
CA ALA A 162 7.33 4.86 2.95
C ALA A 162 7.58 4.09 1.65
N THR A 163 8.60 4.46 0.86
CA THR A 163 8.91 3.83 -0.44
C THR A 163 9.18 2.33 -0.33
N SER A 164 10.08 1.92 0.58
CA SER A 164 10.42 0.50 0.73
C SER A 164 9.40 -0.24 1.61
N PHE A 165 8.81 0.45 2.59
CA PHE A 165 7.76 -0.15 3.44
C PHE A 165 6.44 -0.38 2.70
N SER A 166 6.14 0.38 1.65
CA SER A 166 4.99 0.06 0.78
C SER A 166 5.19 -1.27 0.07
N GLN A 167 6.43 -1.56 -0.37
CA GLN A 167 6.74 -2.84 -1.01
C GLN A 167 6.65 -3.99 -0.01
N MET A 168 7.22 -3.81 1.20
CA MET A 168 7.10 -4.78 2.29
C MET A 168 5.63 -5.05 2.67
N ALA A 169 4.81 -4.01 2.85
CA ALA A 169 3.38 -4.17 3.14
C ALA A 169 2.64 -4.92 2.02
N GLY A 170 3.05 -4.73 0.76
CA GLY A 170 2.53 -5.48 -0.38
C GLY A 170 2.90 -6.95 -0.33
N GLU A 171 4.18 -7.26 -0.20
CA GLU A 171 4.73 -8.61 -0.25
C GLU A 171 4.42 -9.45 1.01
N PHE A 172 4.64 -8.87 2.18
CA PHE A 172 4.50 -9.55 3.47
C PHE A 172 3.11 -9.41 4.08
N GLY A 173 2.29 -8.46 3.60
CA GLY A 173 0.92 -8.25 4.05
C GLY A 173 -0.12 -8.63 2.99
N LEU A 174 -0.30 -7.77 2.00
CA LEU A 174 -1.40 -7.88 1.03
C LEU A 174 -1.33 -9.17 0.20
N ARG A 175 -0.14 -9.58 -0.26
CA ARG A 175 0.06 -10.84 -1.00
C ARG A 175 -0.41 -12.04 -0.19
N ARG A 176 -0.13 -12.06 1.13
CA ARG A 176 -0.57 -13.13 2.02
C ARG A 176 -2.09 -13.16 2.18
N VAL A 177 -2.74 -12.00 2.21
CA VAL A 177 -4.21 -11.91 2.13
C VAL A 177 -4.72 -12.47 0.79
N LEU A 178 -4.15 -12.04 -0.33
CA LEU A 178 -4.53 -12.50 -1.67
C LEU A 178 -4.37 -14.02 -1.84
N ASN A 179 -3.31 -14.60 -1.27
CA ASN A 179 -3.04 -16.04 -1.28
C ASN A 179 -4.11 -16.88 -0.57
N THR A 180 -4.98 -16.28 0.23
CA THR A 180 -6.11 -16.98 0.85
C THR A 180 -7.40 -16.93 0.00
N ILE A 181 -7.43 -16.08 -1.02
CA ILE A 181 -8.59 -15.88 -1.90
C ILE A 181 -8.45 -16.81 -3.10
N SER A 182 -9.50 -17.56 -3.44
CA SER A 182 -9.49 -18.45 -4.61
C SER A 182 -10.82 -18.50 -5.34
N ASN A 183 -10.74 -18.56 -6.68
CA ASN A 183 -11.90 -18.57 -7.59
C ASN A 183 -12.87 -17.41 -7.32
N LYS A 184 -12.37 -16.16 -7.32
CA LYS A 184 -13.15 -14.93 -7.09
C LYS A 184 -12.83 -13.86 -8.13
N ASP A 185 -13.78 -12.94 -8.33
CA ASP A 185 -13.47 -11.63 -8.90
C ASP A 185 -12.93 -10.72 -7.78
N VAL A 186 -11.72 -10.22 -7.93
CA VAL A 186 -11.04 -9.39 -6.93
C VAL A 186 -10.85 -8.00 -7.50
N TYR A 187 -11.35 -6.98 -6.79
CA TYR A 187 -11.22 -5.59 -7.17
C TYR A 187 -10.36 -4.87 -6.16
N ILE A 188 -9.19 -4.38 -6.56
CA ILE A 188 -8.27 -3.67 -5.67
C ILE A 188 -8.31 -2.19 -6.03
N ILE A 189 -8.79 -1.34 -5.11
CA ILE A 189 -8.82 0.11 -5.29
C ILE A 189 -7.75 0.72 -4.39
N SER A 190 -6.73 1.32 -5.00
CA SER A 190 -5.62 1.93 -4.28
C SER A 190 -5.47 3.42 -4.58
N HIS A 191 -4.72 4.10 -3.72
CA HIS A 191 -4.40 5.51 -3.89
C HIS A 191 -2.91 5.78 -3.68
N SER A 192 -2.32 6.67 -4.49
CA SER A 192 -0.96 7.18 -4.30
C SER A 192 0.05 6.03 -4.20
N ARG A 193 0.87 6.01 -3.14
CA ARG A 193 1.85 4.95 -2.87
C ARG A 193 1.22 3.59 -2.56
N GLY A 194 -0.08 3.54 -2.27
CA GLY A 194 -0.83 2.28 -2.21
C GLY A 194 -0.74 1.48 -3.52
N ALA A 195 -0.46 2.12 -4.65
CA ALA A 195 -0.15 1.43 -5.90
C ALA A 195 1.10 0.52 -5.79
N SER A 196 2.14 0.94 -5.05
CA SER A 196 3.33 0.12 -4.78
C SER A 196 3.00 -1.09 -3.90
N VAL A 197 2.12 -0.92 -2.90
CA VAL A 197 1.61 -2.03 -2.09
C VAL A 197 0.90 -3.05 -2.97
N VAL A 198 0.05 -2.59 -3.89
CA VAL A 198 -0.67 -3.47 -4.81
C VAL A 198 0.28 -4.17 -5.77
N LEU A 199 1.19 -3.44 -6.41
CA LEU A 199 2.14 -4.04 -7.36
C LEU A 199 3.04 -5.08 -6.68
N SER A 200 3.57 -4.76 -5.51
CA SER A 200 4.42 -5.69 -4.74
C SER A 200 3.64 -6.88 -4.18
N ALA A 201 2.30 -6.81 -4.14
CA ALA A 201 1.47 -7.97 -3.83
C ALA A 201 1.23 -8.87 -5.04
N LEU A 202 1.39 -8.35 -6.27
CA LEU A 202 1.06 -9.02 -7.53
C LEU A 202 2.27 -9.49 -8.33
N ALA A 203 3.42 -8.88 -8.07
CA ALA A 203 4.71 -9.19 -8.64
C ALA A 203 5.78 -9.06 -7.55
N GLU A 204 6.93 -9.64 -7.79
CA GLU A 204 8.07 -9.54 -6.90
C GLU A 204 8.61 -8.08 -6.89
N PRO A 205 8.70 -7.44 -5.71
CA PRO A 205 9.30 -6.11 -5.61
C PRO A 205 10.82 -6.16 -5.71
N HIS A 206 11.40 -5.09 -6.24
CA HIS A 206 12.84 -4.87 -6.20
C HIS A 206 13.24 -4.13 -4.91
N PHE A 207 14.13 -4.75 -4.13
CA PHE A 207 14.83 -4.13 -3.01
C PHE A 207 16.33 -3.99 -3.30
N ASN A 208 16.94 -2.87 -2.89
CA ASN A 208 18.39 -2.75 -2.95
C ASN A 208 19.06 -3.59 -1.85
N GLU A 209 20.28 -4.06 -2.11
CA GLU A 209 21.05 -4.94 -1.20
C GLU A 209 21.19 -4.37 0.22
N LYS A 210 21.40 -3.06 0.34
CA LYS A 210 21.49 -2.40 1.65
C LYS A 210 20.18 -2.54 2.42
N PHE A 211 19.04 -2.36 1.77
CA PHE A 211 17.73 -2.53 2.39
C PHE A 211 17.49 -3.99 2.80
N VAL A 212 17.81 -4.96 1.92
CA VAL A 212 17.72 -6.39 2.23
C VAL A 212 18.52 -6.72 3.49
N LYS A 213 19.77 -6.27 3.55
CA LYS A 213 20.66 -6.45 4.70
C LYS A 213 20.11 -5.78 5.96
N ASP A 214 19.74 -4.51 5.89
CA ASP A 214 19.22 -3.74 7.03
C ASP A 214 17.94 -4.40 7.58
N ILE A 215 17.03 -4.87 6.73
CA ILE A 215 15.79 -5.54 7.15
C ILE A 215 16.07 -6.88 7.83
N LYS A 216 17.01 -7.67 7.30
CA LYS A 216 17.40 -8.95 7.90
C LYS A 216 18.04 -8.75 9.27
N GLU A 217 19.00 -7.84 9.38
CA GLU A 217 19.78 -7.61 10.60
C GLU A 217 19.00 -6.84 11.68
N ILE A 218 18.20 -5.84 11.31
CA ILE A 218 17.51 -4.97 12.28
C ILE A 218 16.11 -5.48 12.60
N HIS A 219 15.42 -6.02 11.60
CA HIS A 219 14.00 -6.34 11.71
C HIS A 219 13.71 -7.84 11.79
N ASN A 220 14.73 -8.70 11.62
CA ASN A 220 14.59 -10.15 11.59
C ASN A 220 13.56 -10.63 10.53
N VAL A 221 13.53 -9.95 9.38
CA VAL A 221 12.68 -10.34 8.25
C VAL A 221 13.55 -10.78 7.08
N ASP A 222 13.27 -11.97 6.57
CA ASP A 222 13.96 -12.52 5.41
C ASP A 222 13.13 -12.24 4.14
N VAL A 223 13.58 -11.26 3.36
CA VAL A 223 12.92 -10.86 2.10
C VAL A 223 13.23 -11.79 0.94
N GLU A 224 14.35 -12.52 1.01
CA GLU A 224 14.78 -13.45 -0.04
C GLU A 224 13.91 -14.72 -0.08
N ASN A 225 13.26 -15.04 1.04
CA ASN A 225 12.37 -16.19 1.19
C ASN A 225 10.88 -15.78 1.26
N ALA A 226 10.52 -14.66 0.63
CA ALA A 226 9.15 -14.20 0.57
C ALA A 226 8.26 -15.20 -0.19
N LYS A 227 7.01 -15.36 0.27
CA LYS A 227 6.04 -16.22 -0.44
C LYS A 227 5.63 -15.55 -1.74
N GLU A 228 5.66 -16.31 -2.83
CA GLU A 228 5.10 -15.89 -4.12
C GLU A 228 3.58 -15.70 -4.07
N LEU A 229 3.04 -14.97 -5.05
CA LEU A 229 1.59 -14.92 -5.27
C LEU A 229 1.13 -16.26 -5.86
N LEU A 230 0.18 -16.92 -5.21
CA LEU A 230 -0.37 -18.20 -5.64
C LEU A 230 -1.36 -18.02 -6.80
N GLU A 231 -1.27 -18.91 -7.79
CA GLU A 231 -2.19 -19.01 -8.93
C GLU A 231 -3.54 -19.65 -8.54
N ASN A 232 -4.33 -18.89 -7.79
CA ASN A 232 -5.59 -19.31 -7.16
C ASN A 232 -6.84 -19.13 -8.05
N LYS A 233 -6.66 -19.00 -9.37
CA LYS A 233 -7.74 -18.81 -10.37
C LYS A 233 -8.63 -17.60 -10.10
N ASN A 234 -8.07 -16.55 -9.50
CA ASN A 234 -8.76 -15.27 -9.34
C ASN A 234 -8.77 -14.48 -10.64
N ARG A 235 -9.72 -13.54 -10.74
CA ARG A 235 -9.74 -12.49 -11.76
C ARG A 235 -9.54 -11.15 -11.08
N ILE A 236 -8.33 -10.60 -11.15
CA ILE A 236 -7.94 -9.41 -10.42
C ILE A 236 -8.04 -8.18 -11.32
N THR A 237 -8.80 -7.18 -10.87
CA THR A 237 -8.87 -5.84 -11.45
C THR A 237 -8.31 -4.83 -10.46
N CYS A 238 -7.25 -4.14 -10.83
CA CYS A 238 -6.67 -3.06 -10.04
C CYS A 238 -7.15 -1.71 -10.57
N ILE A 239 -7.57 -0.83 -9.68
CA ILE A 239 -7.91 0.56 -9.95
C ILE A 239 -7.01 1.43 -9.07
N MET A 240 -6.01 2.07 -9.67
CA MET A 240 -4.98 2.82 -8.96
C MET A 240 -5.18 4.32 -9.20
N LEU A 241 -5.61 5.02 -8.16
CA LEU A 241 -5.82 6.47 -8.18
C LEU A 241 -4.53 7.19 -7.84
N ALA A 242 -4.15 8.17 -8.64
CA ALA A 242 -2.94 8.98 -8.50
C ALA A 242 -1.66 8.16 -8.21
N PRO A 243 -1.39 7.05 -8.93
CA PRO A 243 -0.35 6.10 -8.54
C PRO A 243 1.02 6.78 -8.43
N ALA A 244 1.60 6.75 -7.23
CA ALA A 244 2.90 7.35 -6.93
C ALA A 244 4.01 6.28 -7.04
N ILE A 245 4.09 5.70 -8.23
CA ILE A 245 5.06 4.70 -8.69
C ILE A 245 5.52 5.09 -10.10
N GLY A 246 6.55 4.42 -10.62
CA GLY A 246 7.07 4.66 -11.96
C GLY A 246 7.65 3.41 -12.57
N LEU A 247 8.39 3.57 -13.67
CA LEU A 247 8.88 2.44 -14.45
C LEU A 247 9.78 1.49 -13.64
N ALA A 248 10.54 2.04 -12.69
CA ALA A 248 11.43 1.28 -11.81
C ALA A 248 10.68 0.28 -10.92
N ASP A 249 9.45 0.59 -10.50
CA ASP A 249 8.62 -0.33 -9.71
C ASP A 249 8.18 -1.57 -10.53
N PHE A 250 8.32 -1.55 -11.86
CA PHE A 250 8.00 -2.65 -12.78
C PHE A 250 9.24 -3.38 -13.32
N LYS A 251 10.44 -3.15 -12.78
CA LYS A 251 11.67 -3.82 -13.22
C LYS A 251 11.98 -5.04 -12.34
N SER A 252 12.45 -6.12 -12.97
CA SER A 252 12.94 -7.34 -12.34
C SER A 252 14.47 -7.25 -12.16
N GLN A 253 15.00 -7.78 -11.05
CA GLN A 253 16.44 -8.00 -10.91
C GLN A 253 16.89 -9.36 -11.47
N GLU A 254 16.06 -10.40 -11.33
CA GLU A 254 16.40 -11.77 -11.76
C GLU A 254 16.64 -11.89 -13.27
N ALA A 255 15.84 -11.17 -14.06
CA ALA A 255 15.94 -11.17 -15.52
C ALA A 255 16.92 -10.12 -16.09
N GLY A 256 17.74 -9.50 -15.22
CA GLY A 256 18.66 -8.41 -15.55
C GLY A 256 18.03 -7.02 -15.42
N ASN A 257 18.86 -6.00 -15.11
CA ASN A 257 18.47 -4.65 -14.71
C ASN A 257 17.48 -3.90 -15.65
N ASP A 258 17.27 -4.36 -16.88
CA ASP A 258 16.35 -3.74 -17.85
C ASP A 258 15.05 -4.52 -18.07
N SER A 259 14.92 -5.74 -17.56
CA SER A 259 13.76 -6.59 -17.78
C SER A 259 12.57 -6.18 -16.90
N PHE A 260 11.37 -6.31 -17.44
CA PHE A 260 10.13 -6.02 -16.71
C PHE A 260 9.73 -7.20 -15.81
N CYS A 261 9.09 -6.93 -14.68
CA CYS A 261 8.58 -7.97 -13.78
C CYS A 261 7.43 -8.75 -14.42
N THR A 262 7.29 -10.02 -14.04
CA THR A 262 6.15 -10.82 -14.51
C THR A 262 4.95 -10.53 -13.62
N ILE A 263 3.87 -10.02 -14.22
CA ILE A 263 2.59 -9.83 -13.54
C ILE A 263 1.80 -11.13 -13.61
N SER A 264 1.25 -11.60 -12.48
CA SER A 264 0.44 -12.81 -12.43
C SER A 264 -0.67 -12.80 -13.52
N PRO A 265 -0.87 -13.91 -14.25
CA PRO A 265 -1.95 -14.05 -15.23
C PRO A 265 -3.35 -13.86 -14.63
N GLN A 266 -3.52 -13.94 -13.31
CA GLN A 266 -4.77 -13.62 -12.63
C GLN A 266 -5.14 -12.15 -12.76
N VAL A 267 -4.17 -11.26 -12.95
CA VAL A 267 -4.41 -9.83 -13.20
C VAL A 267 -4.96 -9.66 -14.60
N LYS A 268 -6.23 -9.30 -14.69
CA LYS A 268 -6.92 -9.08 -15.95
C LYS A 268 -6.86 -7.62 -16.37
N LYS A 269 -6.69 -6.72 -15.42
CA LYS A 269 -6.73 -5.27 -15.67
C LYS A 269 -6.02 -4.47 -14.59
N MET A 270 -5.23 -3.48 -15.00
CA MET A 270 -4.70 -2.40 -14.19
C MET A 270 -5.16 -1.07 -14.79
N HIS A 271 -6.19 -0.46 -14.19
CA HIS A 271 -6.70 0.84 -14.59
C HIS A 271 -6.07 1.93 -13.70
N ILE A 272 -5.29 2.83 -14.29
CA ILE A 272 -4.64 3.93 -13.58
C ILE A 272 -5.33 5.27 -13.86
N THR A 273 -5.14 6.25 -12.98
CA THR A 273 -5.47 7.64 -13.31
C THR A 273 -4.21 8.44 -13.59
N ILE A 274 -4.26 9.36 -14.55
CA ILE A 274 -3.19 10.34 -14.81
C ILE A 274 -3.72 11.73 -14.49
N ASN A 275 -2.94 12.55 -13.78
CA ASN A 275 -3.32 13.91 -13.42
C ASN A 275 -2.10 14.84 -13.49
N ASN A 276 -1.93 15.52 -14.64
CA ASN A 276 -0.79 16.43 -14.85
C ASN A 276 -0.90 17.77 -14.10
N THR A 277 -2.04 18.02 -13.45
CA THR A 277 -2.30 19.19 -12.59
C THR A 277 -2.06 18.91 -11.10
N ASP A 278 -1.74 17.68 -10.73
CA ASP A 278 -1.44 17.31 -9.34
C ASP A 278 -0.08 17.88 -8.89
N LYS A 279 -0.11 18.89 -8.03
CA LYS A 279 1.08 19.57 -7.52
C LYS A 279 1.94 18.68 -6.62
N MET A 280 1.38 17.69 -5.93
CA MET A 280 2.15 16.77 -5.09
C MET A 280 2.94 15.81 -5.96
N LEU A 281 2.29 15.20 -6.96
CA LEU A 281 2.99 14.36 -7.94
C LEU A 281 4.05 15.17 -8.69
N LYS A 282 3.74 16.41 -9.09
CA LYS A 282 4.71 17.33 -9.71
C LYS A 282 5.89 17.65 -8.78
N LYS A 283 5.67 17.84 -7.48
CA LYS A 283 6.73 18.19 -6.51
C LYS A 283 7.68 17.03 -6.27
N PHE A 284 7.14 15.81 -6.14
CA PHE A 284 7.97 14.61 -6.06
C PHE A 284 8.70 14.35 -7.39
N PHE A 285 8.03 14.58 -8.52
CA PHE A 285 8.65 14.54 -9.85
C PHE A 285 9.77 15.58 -10.00
N GLY A 286 9.52 16.87 -9.81
CA GLY A 286 10.49 17.93 -10.13
C GLY A 286 11.71 17.97 -9.23
N PHE A 287 11.60 17.56 -7.97
CA PHE A 287 12.72 17.59 -7.02
C PHE A 287 13.52 16.27 -6.99
N PHE A 288 12.92 15.16 -7.43
CA PHE A 288 13.53 13.82 -7.34
C PHE A 288 13.62 13.06 -8.67
N ALA A 289 13.15 13.62 -9.80
CA ALA A 289 13.18 12.98 -11.14
C ALA A 289 14.56 12.46 -11.53
N ASP A 290 15.62 13.18 -11.16
CA ASP A 290 16.99 12.82 -11.52
C ASP A 290 17.72 11.99 -10.44
N LYS A 291 17.08 11.70 -9.30
CA LYS A 291 17.79 11.12 -8.14
C LYS A 291 17.18 9.85 -7.54
N PHE A 292 15.86 9.63 -7.55
CA PHE A 292 15.27 8.44 -6.88
C PHE A 292 13.89 8.05 -7.41
N ASN A 293 13.61 6.73 -7.50
CA ASN A 293 12.33 6.05 -7.80
C ASN A 293 11.21 6.98 -8.35
N PRO A 294 11.13 7.18 -9.67
CA PRO A 294 10.24 8.17 -10.26
C PRO A 294 8.76 7.84 -9.97
N THR A 295 7.96 8.86 -9.66
CA THR A 295 6.53 8.75 -9.32
C THR A 295 5.62 9.21 -10.46
N ASP A 296 6.09 9.03 -11.68
CA ASP A 296 5.55 9.69 -12.86
C ASP A 296 4.37 8.96 -13.49
N LEU A 297 4.07 7.71 -13.11
CA LEU A 297 2.94 6.96 -13.66
C LEU A 297 1.60 7.70 -13.47
N GLY A 298 1.38 8.28 -12.29
CA GLY A 298 0.17 9.05 -12.01
C GLY A 298 0.18 10.48 -12.56
N TYR A 299 1.31 10.96 -13.09
CA TYR A 299 1.51 12.37 -13.47
C TYR A 299 1.60 12.58 -14.98
N LYS A 300 2.29 11.69 -15.71
CA LYS A 300 2.59 11.81 -17.14
C LYS A 300 2.28 10.53 -17.90
N ASP A 301 1.98 10.70 -19.18
CA ASP A 301 1.67 9.59 -20.09
C ASP A 301 2.89 8.74 -20.49
N ASN A 302 4.11 9.24 -20.33
CA ASN A 302 5.34 8.57 -20.77
C ASN A 302 5.46 7.15 -20.17
N VAL A 303 5.29 7.00 -18.86
CA VAL A 303 5.41 5.68 -18.22
C VAL A 303 4.30 4.75 -18.66
N TYR A 304 3.07 5.25 -18.73
CA TYR A 304 1.95 4.47 -19.26
C TYR A 304 2.25 3.97 -20.67
N ASN A 305 2.76 4.84 -21.55
CA ASN A 305 3.09 4.50 -22.92
C ASN A 305 4.21 3.45 -23.02
N GLU A 306 5.15 3.41 -22.07
CA GLU A 306 6.15 2.33 -21.99
C GLU A 306 5.54 1.03 -21.45
N LEU A 307 4.69 1.10 -20.42
CA LEU A 307 4.07 -0.07 -19.81
C LEU A 307 3.14 -0.80 -20.78
N VAL A 308 2.36 -0.10 -21.61
CA VAL A 308 1.46 -0.74 -22.58
C VAL A 308 2.18 -1.47 -23.72
N LYS A 309 3.48 -1.18 -23.94
CA LYS A 309 4.31 -1.97 -24.87
C LYS A 309 4.62 -3.36 -24.32
N GLN A 310 4.59 -3.52 -23.00
CA GLN A 310 4.95 -4.75 -22.29
C GLN A 310 3.73 -5.50 -21.76
N TYR A 311 2.71 -4.77 -21.31
CA TYR A 311 1.55 -5.31 -20.63
C TYR A 311 0.26 -4.92 -21.35
N THR A 312 -0.52 -5.91 -21.76
CA THR A 312 -1.80 -5.72 -22.45
C THR A 312 -2.96 -5.40 -21.50
N CYS A 313 -2.75 -5.49 -20.18
CA CYS A 313 -3.80 -5.31 -19.18
C CYS A 313 -3.94 -3.87 -18.67
N PHE A 314 -3.24 -2.89 -19.25
CA PHE A 314 -3.25 -1.51 -18.76
C PHE A 314 -4.32 -0.65 -19.44
N ASP A 315 -5.03 0.13 -18.63
CA ASP A 315 -5.94 1.18 -19.07
C ASP A 315 -5.68 2.46 -18.26
N LYS A 316 -6.09 3.62 -18.80
CA LYS A 316 -6.00 4.90 -18.09
C LYS A 316 -7.26 5.75 -18.20
N THR A 317 -7.47 6.59 -17.19
CA THR A 317 -8.41 7.72 -17.23
C THR A 317 -7.67 9.01 -16.87
N ASP A 318 -7.85 10.06 -17.68
CA ASP A 318 -7.28 11.38 -17.39
C ASP A 318 -8.13 12.15 -16.36
N PHE A 319 -7.47 12.60 -15.30
CA PHE A 319 -7.97 13.40 -14.19
C PHE A 319 -7.37 14.81 -14.16
N SER A 320 -6.62 15.21 -15.18
CA SER A 320 -6.09 16.56 -15.35
C SER A 320 -7.21 17.62 -15.27
N GLY A 321 -6.87 18.77 -14.69
CA GLY A 321 -7.82 19.82 -14.28
C GLY A 321 -8.23 19.73 -12.80
N MET A 322 -7.80 18.69 -12.07
CA MET A 322 -8.00 18.56 -10.63
C MET A 322 -6.69 18.83 -9.87
N GLU A 323 -6.59 19.97 -9.21
CA GLU A 323 -5.41 20.35 -8.42
C GLU A 323 -5.38 19.71 -7.01
N SER A 324 -5.51 18.38 -6.92
CA SER A 324 -5.52 17.67 -5.64
C SER A 324 -4.85 16.30 -5.75
N HIS A 325 -4.14 15.93 -4.68
CA HIS A 325 -3.61 14.58 -4.42
C HIS A 325 -4.39 13.85 -3.32
N ALA A 326 -5.48 14.42 -2.80
CA ALA A 326 -6.22 13.80 -1.71
C ALA A 326 -7.06 12.65 -2.25
N PHE A 327 -7.03 11.49 -1.58
CA PHE A 327 -7.81 10.31 -1.98
C PHE A 327 -9.30 10.63 -2.14
N ASN A 328 -9.83 11.38 -1.18
CA ASN A 328 -11.20 11.88 -1.17
C ASN A 328 -11.56 12.69 -2.43
N SER A 329 -10.63 13.47 -2.99
CA SER A 329 -10.88 14.22 -4.24
C SER A 329 -11.07 13.29 -5.44
N TYR A 330 -10.23 12.26 -5.56
CA TYR A 330 -10.34 11.31 -6.67
C TYR A 330 -11.63 10.49 -6.57
N ILE A 331 -11.95 9.91 -5.40
CA ILE A 331 -13.13 9.05 -5.26
C ILE A 331 -14.47 9.81 -5.37
N ARG A 332 -14.49 11.11 -5.07
CA ARG A 332 -15.68 11.95 -5.20
C ARG A 332 -15.87 12.53 -6.60
N SER A 333 -14.88 12.40 -7.48
CA SER A 333 -14.97 12.85 -8.86
C SER A 333 -16.01 12.04 -9.66
N PRO A 334 -16.82 12.68 -10.54
CA PRO A 334 -17.67 11.96 -11.49
C PRO A 334 -16.89 10.97 -12.37
N LYS A 335 -15.63 11.30 -12.70
CA LYS A 335 -14.74 10.41 -13.48
C LYS A 335 -14.50 9.07 -12.77
N PHE A 336 -14.44 9.06 -11.43
CA PHE A 336 -14.31 7.81 -10.66
C PHE A 336 -15.53 6.91 -10.81
N LYS A 337 -16.74 7.48 -10.80
CA LYS A 337 -17.98 6.72 -11.04
C LYS A 337 -18.00 6.10 -12.43
N THR A 338 -17.57 6.84 -13.45
CA THR A 338 -17.43 6.33 -14.82
C THR A 338 -16.42 5.19 -14.89
N MET A 339 -15.27 5.35 -14.23
CA MET A 339 -14.23 4.33 -14.18
C MET A 339 -14.70 3.05 -13.47
N LEU A 340 -15.42 3.15 -12.35
CA LEU A 340 -16.00 1.98 -11.67
C LEU A 340 -16.93 1.20 -12.60
N LYS A 341 -17.84 1.89 -13.30
CA LYS A 341 -18.75 1.26 -14.27
C LYS A 341 -18.01 0.59 -15.43
N ALA A 342 -16.99 1.26 -16.00
CA ALA A 342 -16.16 0.73 -17.07
C ALA A 342 -15.37 -0.52 -16.67
N ASN A 343 -15.18 -0.74 -15.36
CA ASN A 343 -14.54 -1.92 -14.80
C ASN A 343 -15.55 -2.94 -14.24
N GLY A 344 -16.84 -2.85 -14.61
CA GLY A 344 -17.87 -3.78 -14.21
C GLY A 344 -18.32 -3.67 -12.75
N ILE A 345 -17.95 -2.58 -12.06
CA ILE A 345 -18.36 -2.32 -10.67
C ILE A 345 -19.65 -1.50 -10.70
N ALA A 346 -20.76 -2.14 -10.34
CA ALA A 346 -22.05 -1.47 -10.20
C ALA A 346 -22.04 -0.47 -9.02
N LEU A 347 -22.74 0.65 -9.19
CA LEU A 347 -22.89 1.68 -8.15
C LEU A 347 -24.16 1.47 -7.35
N ALA A 348 -24.12 1.84 -6.06
CA ALA A 348 -25.33 1.97 -5.25
C ALA A 348 -26.25 3.05 -5.83
N LYS A 349 -27.56 2.89 -5.64
CA LYS A 349 -28.57 3.85 -6.10
C LYS A 349 -28.55 5.11 -5.26
#